data_AF-X0X3E4-F1
#
_entry.id   AF-X0X3E4-F1
#
_cell.length_a   1.000
_cell.length_b   1.000
_cell.length_c   1.000
_cell.angle_alpha   90.00
_cell.angle_beta   90.00
_cell.angle_gamma   90.00
#
_symmetry.space_group_name_H-M   'P 1'
#
loop_
_entity.id
_entity.type
_entity.pdbx_description
1 polymer ?
#
loop_
_entity_poly.entity_id
_entity_poly.type
_entity_poly.pdbx_seq_one_letter_code
_entity_poly.pdbx_strand_id
1 'polypeptide(L)'
;YHIILVGKRDVLNAELAKHNVSKGIIEIHDAPQIVGMGESPVASIRSKKNSSISVAVRLVKEKKADAFVSAGNTGAVVCAATFTLGLLSGIERPGISVVFPTSNGTNAMMIDVGANIDPKPAHLFQYGLMADAYSRYILGKPNPAVGLLSIGEEASKGTDFVKETHKMLNKSQLNFIGNMEGRDIFTGKCDVVVCDGFAGNIALKITESLAGAVSTLLKRELSRNIVTKVGAVLCWSTFR
;
A
#
# COMPACT_ATOMS: atom_id res chain seq x y z
N TYR A 1 20.68 5.93 -9.92
CA TYR A 1 20.19 5.13 -8.78
C TYR A 1 21.00 3.84 -8.73
N HIS A 2 21.21 3.27 -7.54
CA HIS A 2 21.93 2.01 -7.33
C HIS A 2 20.94 0.99 -6.76
N ILE A 3 20.97 -0.26 -7.23
CA ILE A 3 20.03 -1.31 -6.84
C ILE A 3 20.79 -2.47 -6.22
N ILE A 4 20.38 -2.89 -5.02
CA ILE A 4 20.90 -4.10 -4.36
C ILE A 4 19.82 -5.18 -4.45
N LEU A 5 20.07 -6.23 -5.25
CA LEU A 5 19.22 -7.41 -5.30
C LEU A 5 19.61 -8.37 -4.18
N VAL A 6 18.65 -8.64 -3.29
CA VAL A 6 18.87 -9.46 -2.09
C VAL A 6 18.17 -10.81 -2.24
N GLY A 7 18.93 -11.90 -2.25
CA GLY A 7 18.36 -13.24 -2.45
C GLY A 7 19.42 -14.29 -2.73
N LYS A 8 19.00 -15.49 -3.14
CA LYS A 8 19.92 -16.57 -3.52
C LYS A 8 20.77 -16.14 -4.72
N ARG A 9 22.08 -16.02 -4.53
CA ARG A 9 23.01 -15.51 -5.55
C ARG A 9 22.90 -16.24 -6.89
N ASP A 10 22.83 -17.56 -6.89
CA ASP A 10 22.78 -18.35 -8.13
C ASP A 10 21.49 -18.09 -8.93
N VAL A 11 20.37 -17.94 -8.23
CA VAL A 11 19.07 -17.64 -8.85
C VAL A 11 19.09 -16.24 -9.47
N LEU A 12 19.63 -15.25 -8.75
CA LEU A 12 19.73 -13.88 -9.23
C LEU A 12 20.68 -13.76 -10.43
N ASN A 13 21.84 -14.41 -10.38
CA ASN A 13 22.79 -14.44 -11.49
C ASN A 13 22.18 -15.07 -12.74
N ALA A 14 21.50 -16.22 -12.59
CA ALA A 14 20.86 -16.90 -13.70
C ALA A 14 19.74 -16.07 -14.35
N GLU A 15 19.00 -15.29 -13.54
CA GLU A 15 17.97 -14.40 -14.07
C GLU A 15 18.59 -13.18 -14.75
N LEU A 16 19.57 -12.52 -14.14
CA LEU A 16 20.26 -11.36 -14.71
C LEU A 16 20.92 -11.66 -16.06
N ALA A 17 21.44 -12.89 -16.25
CA ALA A 17 22.04 -13.31 -17.52
C ALA A 17 21.05 -13.31 -18.70
N LYS A 18 19.73 -13.31 -18.45
CA LYS A 18 18.69 -13.24 -19.47
C LYS A 18 18.39 -11.82 -19.94
N HIS A 19 18.89 -10.81 -19.22
CA HIS A 19 18.57 -9.40 -19.45
C HIS A 19 19.83 -8.60 -19.77
N ASN A 20 19.71 -7.61 -20.65
CA ASN A 20 20.81 -6.68 -20.94
C ASN A 20 20.92 -5.63 -19.82
N VAL A 21 21.58 -5.98 -18.73
CA VAL A 21 21.76 -5.11 -17.56
C VAL A 21 23.07 -4.32 -17.66
N SER A 22 23.00 -3.00 -17.45
CA SER A 22 24.19 -2.14 -17.40
C SER A 22 25.07 -2.50 -16.20
N LYS A 23 26.35 -2.78 -16.44
CA LYS A 23 27.34 -3.08 -15.39
C LYS A 23 27.47 -1.87 -14.45
N GLY A 24 27.47 -2.11 -13.14
CA GLY A 24 27.69 -1.10 -12.10
C GLY A 24 26.42 -0.46 -11.51
N ILE A 25 25.23 -0.76 -12.02
CA ILE A 25 23.95 -0.26 -11.46
C ILE A 25 23.36 -1.26 -10.45
N ILE A 26 23.63 -2.56 -10.64
CA ILE A 26 23.07 -3.66 -9.84
C ILE A 26 24.18 -4.36 -9.06
N GLU A 27 24.00 -4.43 -7.75
CA GLU A 27 24.76 -5.26 -6.82
C GLU A 27 23.91 -6.47 -6.38
N ILE A 28 24.53 -7.63 -6.18
CA ILE A 28 23.86 -8.81 -5.60
C ILE A 28 24.37 -9.03 -4.18
N HIS A 29 23.43 -9.00 -3.22
CA HIS A 29 23.68 -9.38 -1.85
C HIS A 29 23.07 -10.75 -1.54
N ASP A 30 23.89 -11.70 -1.13
CA ASP A 30 23.42 -13.07 -0.92
C ASP A 30 22.54 -13.17 0.33
N ALA A 31 21.41 -13.85 0.19
CA ALA A 31 20.47 -14.16 1.26
C ALA A 31 19.83 -15.54 0.99
N PRO A 32 20.37 -16.62 1.56
CA PRO A 32 20.01 -17.98 1.16
C PRO A 32 18.63 -18.43 1.69
N GLN A 33 18.10 -17.81 2.74
CA GLN A 33 16.81 -18.15 3.30
C GLN A 33 15.67 -17.38 2.60
N ILE A 34 14.48 -17.97 2.56
CA ILE A 34 13.29 -17.37 1.97
C ILE A 34 12.16 -17.49 2.99
N VAL A 35 11.38 -16.42 3.14
CA VAL A 35 10.09 -16.46 3.86
C VAL A 35 9.01 -16.83 2.85
N GLY A 36 8.40 -18.00 3.01
CA GLY A 36 7.30 -18.46 2.17
C GLY A 36 6.01 -17.68 2.43
N MET A 37 5.10 -17.67 1.45
CA MET A 37 3.87 -16.89 1.53
C MET A 37 2.90 -17.39 2.61
N GLY A 38 2.88 -18.70 2.90
CA GLY A 38 2.03 -19.30 3.93
C GLY A 38 2.64 -19.32 5.34
N GLU A 39 3.82 -18.74 5.53
CA GLU A 39 4.49 -18.76 6.84
C GLU A 39 3.95 -17.68 7.79
N SER A 40 3.96 -17.98 9.08
CA SER A 40 3.69 -16.97 10.11
C SER A 40 4.73 -15.83 10.01
N PRO A 41 4.30 -14.57 9.86
CA PRO A 41 5.20 -13.42 9.75
C PRO A 41 6.22 -13.32 10.88
N VAL A 42 5.75 -13.39 12.13
CA VAL A 42 6.60 -13.16 13.30
C VAL A 42 7.57 -14.33 13.49
N ALA A 43 7.11 -15.57 13.32
CA ALA A 43 7.95 -16.75 13.49
C ALA A 43 9.04 -16.84 12.41
N SER A 44 8.69 -16.53 11.16
CA SER A 44 9.65 -16.55 10.04
C SER A 44 10.72 -15.47 10.19
N ILE A 45 10.38 -14.22 10.55
CA ILE A 45 11.36 -13.15 10.78
C ILE A 45 12.23 -13.39 12.02
N ARG A 46 11.71 -14.09 13.04
CA ARG A 46 12.51 -14.50 14.21
C ARG A 46 13.51 -15.60 13.89
N SER A 47 13.10 -16.61 13.12
CA SER A 47 13.94 -17.79 12.82
C SER A 47 14.89 -17.59 11.62
N LYS A 48 14.45 -16.88 10.57
CA LYS A 48 15.19 -16.74 9.31
C LYS A 48 15.91 -15.40 9.20
N LYS A 49 16.92 -15.20 10.04
CA LYS A 49 17.73 -13.95 10.10
C LYS A 49 18.49 -13.62 8.81
N ASN A 50 18.73 -14.63 7.97
CA ASN A 50 19.36 -14.52 6.66
C ASN A 50 18.34 -14.67 5.51
N SER A 51 17.06 -14.37 5.77
CA SER A 51 16.06 -14.26 4.71
C SER A 51 16.26 -13.00 3.89
N SER A 52 15.91 -13.05 2.61
CA SER A 52 16.02 -11.87 1.72
C SER A 52 15.34 -10.63 2.30
N ILE A 53 14.15 -10.77 2.90
CA ILE A 53 13.45 -9.67 3.59
C ILE A 53 14.27 -9.14 4.78
N SER A 54 14.72 -10.01 5.68
CA SER A 54 15.47 -9.58 6.89
C SER A 54 16.80 -8.93 6.54
N VAL A 55 17.48 -9.44 5.52
CA VAL A 55 18.75 -8.91 5.03
C VAL A 55 18.54 -7.55 4.37
N ALA A 56 17.56 -7.42 3.47
CA ALA A 56 17.27 -6.15 2.79
C ALA A 56 16.93 -5.03 3.78
N VAL A 57 16.09 -5.31 4.79
CA VAL A 57 15.75 -4.34 5.83
C VAL A 57 16.98 -3.98 6.68
N ARG A 58 17.85 -4.95 6.97
CA ARG A 58 19.10 -4.70 7.71
C ARG A 58 20.05 -3.80 6.92
N LEU A 59 20.16 -3.97 5.60
CA LEU A 59 20.97 -3.07 4.77
C LEU A 59 20.49 -1.61 4.87
N VAL A 60 19.17 -1.39 4.92
CA VAL A 60 18.60 -0.06 5.18
C VAL A 60 18.97 0.45 6.57
N LYS A 61 18.85 -0.39 7.62
CA LYS A 61 19.24 -0.03 9.00
C LYS A 61 20.71 0.38 9.09
N GLU A 62 21.58 -0.32 8.37
CA GLU A 62 23.02 -0.10 8.29
C GLU A 62 23.40 1.07 7.35
N LYS A 63 22.42 1.79 6.78
CA LYS A 63 22.63 2.90 5.83
C LYS A 63 23.40 2.50 4.57
N LYS A 64 23.30 1.22 4.16
CA LYS A 64 23.82 0.71 2.88
C LYS A 64 22.80 0.86 1.74
N ALA A 65 21.55 1.13 2.07
CA ALA A 65 20.47 1.45 1.14
C ALA A 65 19.52 2.48 1.77
N ASP A 66 18.89 3.31 0.95
CA ASP A 66 17.94 4.34 1.41
C ASP A 66 16.53 3.80 1.60
N ALA A 67 16.15 2.76 0.84
CA ALA A 67 14.83 2.15 0.86
C ALA A 67 14.92 0.67 0.45
N PHE A 68 13.85 -0.08 0.74
CA PHE A 68 13.69 -1.45 0.25
C PHE A 68 12.30 -1.66 -0.32
N VAL A 69 12.19 -2.60 -1.26
CA VAL A 69 10.92 -3.03 -1.87
C VAL A 69 10.89 -4.56 -1.85
N SER A 70 9.73 -5.14 -1.56
CA SER A 70 9.54 -6.59 -1.54
C SER A 70 8.15 -6.95 -2.06
N ALA A 71 8.09 -7.93 -2.95
CA ALA A 71 6.86 -8.60 -3.37
C ALA A 71 6.57 -9.88 -2.56
N GLY A 72 7.28 -10.07 -1.43
CA GLY A 72 7.12 -11.21 -0.54
C GLY A 72 5.94 -11.07 0.43
N ASN A 73 5.91 -11.91 1.46
CA ASN A 73 4.86 -11.90 2.48
C ASN A 73 4.75 -10.52 3.17
N THR A 74 3.62 -9.83 2.99
CA THR A 74 3.37 -8.48 3.52
C THR A 74 3.55 -8.39 5.02
N GLY A 75 3.04 -9.37 5.77
CA GLY A 75 3.19 -9.40 7.22
C GLY A 75 4.65 -9.52 7.63
N ALA A 76 5.43 -10.34 6.93
CA ALA A 76 6.86 -10.51 7.20
C ALA A 76 7.64 -9.22 6.90
N VAL A 77 7.26 -8.49 5.84
CA VAL A 77 7.80 -7.17 5.50
C VAL A 77 7.54 -6.16 6.61
N VAL A 78 6.28 -5.99 7.03
CA VAL A 78 5.90 -5.07 8.12
C VAL A 78 6.60 -5.46 9.41
N CYS A 79 6.65 -6.75 9.75
CA CYS A 79 7.31 -7.26 10.93
C CYS A 79 8.82 -6.97 10.94
N ALA A 80 9.51 -7.27 9.83
CA ALA A 80 10.94 -7.02 9.70
C ALA A 80 11.27 -5.54 9.78
N ALA A 81 10.52 -4.69 9.06
CA ALA A 81 10.69 -3.23 9.09
C ALA A 81 10.48 -2.67 10.50
N THR A 82 9.38 -3.04 11.15
CA THR A 82 9.05 -2.55 12.50
C THR A 82 10.11 -2.94 13.54
N PHE A 83 10.57 -4.21 13.53
CA PHE A 83 11.54 -4.66 14.53
C PHE A 83 12.97 -4.19 14.26
N THR A 84 13.34 -3.95 13.00
CA THR A 84 14.73 -3.65 12.62
C THR A 84 14.94 -2.15 12.42
N LEU A 85 14.05 -1.47 11.69
CA LEU A 85 14.14 -0.04 11.46
C LEU A 85 13.64 0.75 12.68
N GLY A 86 12.54 0.29 13.26
CA GLY A 86 11.78 1.02 14.27
C GLY A 86 10.74 1.95 13.63
N LEU A 87 9.95 2.62 14.47
CA LEU A 87 8.96 3.60 14.03
C LEU A 87 9.53 5.02 14.13
N LEU A 88 8.92 5.95 13.39
CA LEU A 88 9.19 7.37 13.57
C LEU A 88 8.81 7.82 14.99
N SER A 89 9.50 8.81 15.51
CA SER A 89 9.20 9.37 16.83
C SER A 89 7.76 9.88 16.88
N GLY A 90 7.01 9.47 17.90
CA GLY A 90 5.59 9.80 18.05
C GLY A 90 4.61 8.90 17.28
N ILE A 91 5.08 7.97 16.44
CA ILE A 91 4.23 6.98 15.77
C ILE A 91 4.20 5.68 16.59
N GLU A 92 3.00 5.26 16.98
CA GLU A 92 2.81 4.08 17.85
C GLU A 92 2.68 2.78 17.06
N ARG A 93 2.13 2.85 15.84
CA ARG A 93 1.89 1.70 14.96
C ARG A 93 2.22 2.03 13.51
N PRO A 94 2.80 1.10 12.74
CA PRO A 94 2.94 1.26 11.30
C PRO A 94 1.57 1.10 10.63
N GLY A 95 1.32 1.78 9.51
CA GLY A 95 0.15 1.53 8.65
C GLY A 95 0.58 0.97 7.30
N ILE A 96 -0.24 0.13 6.67
CA ILE A 96 -0.10 -0.19 5.24
C ILE A 96 -0.99 0.79 4.48
N SER A 97 -0.40 1.47 3.50
CA SER A 97 -1.13 2.36 2.61
C SER A 97 -1.14 1.86 1.18
N VAL A 98 -2.22 2.12 0.46
CA VAL A 98 -2.35 1.89 -0.99
C VAL A 98 -2.75 3.17 -1.69
N VAL A 99 -2.22 3.37 -2.88
CA VAL A 99 -2.60 4.47 -3.77
C VAL A 99 -3.50 3.90 -4.86
N PHE A 100 -4.61 4.56 -5.15
CA PHE A 100 -5.56 4.16 -6.18
C PHE A 100 -5.95 5.36 -7.05
N PRO A 101 -6.28 5.09 -8.32
CA PRO A 101 -6.80 6.12 -9.22
C PRO A 101 -8.22 6.50 -8.81
N THR A 102 -8.60 7.75 -9.10
CA THR A 102 -9.94 8.29 -8.89
C THR A 102 -10.58 8.68 -10.22
N SER A 103 -11.92 8.78 -10.24
CA SER A 103 -12.69 9.05 -11.46
C SER A 103 -12.42 10.42 -12.09
N ASN A 104 -11.86 11.37 -11.34
CA ASN A 104 -11.45 12.68 -11.85
C ASN A 104 -10.02 12.69 -12.43
N GLY A 105 -9.39 11.52 -12.58
CA GLY A 105 -8.04 11.38 -13.14
C GLY A 105 -6.91 11.69 -12.16
N THR A 106 -7.21 11.88 -10.87
CA THR A 106 -6.20 12.06 -9.83
C THR A 106 -5.95 10.78 -9.04
N ASN A 107 -4.95 10.79 -8.14
CA ASN A 107 -4.69 9.70 -7.21
C ASN A 107 -5.12 10.08 -5.80
N ALA A 108 -5.63 9.09 -5.07
CA ALA A 108 -5.87 9.17 -3.64
C ALA A 108 -5.22 7.96 -2.94
N MET A 109 -5.00 8.06 -1.64
CA MET A 109 -4.42 6.99 -0.84
C MET A 109 -5.34 6.59 0.31
N MET A 110 -5.32 5.31 0.68
CA MET A 110 -6.01 4.79 1.86
C MET A 110 -5.01 4.20 2.84
N ILE A 111 -5.22 4.46 4.13
CA ILE A 111 -4.42 3.94 5.25
C ILE A 111 -5.34 3.78 6.47
N ASP A 112 -5.34 2.69 7.23
CA ASP A 112 -4.57 1.45 7.11
C ASP A 112 -5.37 0.38 6.33
N VAL A 113 -4.70 -0.44 5.53
CA VAL A 113 -5.35 -1.55 4.78
C VAL A 113 -4.89 -2.94 5.21
N GLY A 114 -4.37 -3.07 6.43
CA GLY A 114 -4.22 -4.38 7.07
C GLY A 114 -3.03 -4.55 8.00
N ALA A 115 -2.34 -3.48 8.41
CA ALA A 115 -1.27 -3.57 9.38
C ALA A 115 -1.80 -3.83 10.79
N ASN A 116 -2.91 -3.18 11.16
CA ASN A 116 -3.51 -3.25 12.49
C ASN A 116 -5.03 -3.35 12.38
N ILE A 117 -5.57 -4.49 12.84
CA ILE A 117 -7.01 -4.77 12.80
C ILE A 117 -7.80 -4.18 13.97
N ASP A 118 -7.11 -3.78 15.05
CA ASP A 118 -7.73 -3.19 16.25
C ASP A 118 -6.91 -1.97 16.74
N PRO A 119 -6.90 -0.87 15.98
CA PRO A 119 -6.19 0.34 16.37
C PRO A 119 -6.97 1.16 17.42
N LYS A 120 -6.26 2.07 18.09
CA LYS A 120 -6.87 3.14 18.90
C LYS A 120 -7.11 4.38 18.04
N PRO A 121 -8.02 5.30 18.43
CA PRO A 121 -8.28 6.54 17.68
C PRO A 121 -7.01 7.36 17.41
N ALA A 122 -6.08 7.39 18.37
CA ALA A 122 -4.78 8.05 18.22
C ALA A 122 -3.94 7.48 17.07
N HIS A 123 -4.05 6.18 16.76
CA HIS A 123 -3.34 5.60 15.62
C HIS A 123 -3.91 6.10 14.29
N LEU A 124 -5.23 6.21 14.14
CA LEU A 124 -5.83 6.76 12.91
C LEU A 124 -5.50 8.23 12.72
N PHE A 125 -5.45 8.99 13.82
CA PHE A 125 -4.94 10.35 13.79
C PHE A 125 -3.49 10.39 13.25
N GLN A 126 -2.61 9.53 13.75
CA GLN A 126 -1.23 9.39 13.24
C GLN A 126 -1.18 8.97 11.78
N TYR A 127 -2.08 8.09 11.33
CA TYR A 127 -2.19 7.70 9.93
C TYR A 127 -2.57 8.87 9.03
N GLY A 128 -3.50 9.72 9.47
CA GLY A 128 -3.84 10.97 8.78
C GLY A 128 -2.63 11.89 8.60
N LEU A 129 -1.79 12.05 9.64
CA LEU A 129 -0.56 12.84 9.55
C LEU A 129 0.45 12.25 8.56
N MET A 130 0.69 10.93 8.63
CA MET A 130 1.63 10.26 7.73
C MET A 130 1.17 10.29 6.27
N ALA A 131 -0.13 10.10 6.03
CA ALA A 131 -0.70 10.12 4.69
C ALA A 131 -0.83 11.52 4.10
N ASP A 132 -1.08 12.55 4.91
CA ASP A 132 -0.97 13.95 4.46
C ASP A 132 0.46 14.24 3.97
N ALA A 133 1.48 13.88 4.76
CA ALA A 133 2.87 14.07 4.37
C ALA A 133 3.21 13.31 3.07
N TYR A 134 2.81 12.05 2.96
CA TYR A 134 3.03 11.26 1.75
C TYR A 134 2.32 11.87 0.53
N SER A 135 1.04 12.22 0.67
CA SER A 135 0.27 12.83 -0.42
C SER A 135 0.85 14.16 -0.86
N ARG A 136 1.35 14.95 0.08
CA ARG A 136 1.96 16.25 -0.20
C ARG A 136 3.28 16.14 -0.94
N TYR A 137 4.19 15.34 -0.43
CA TYR A 137 5.57 15.29 -0.93
C TYR A 137 5.79 14.27 -2.04
N ILE A 138 5.00 13.19 -2.09
CA ILE A 138 5.17 12.11 -3.09
C ILE A 138 4.10 12.19 -4.17
N LEU A 139 2.83 12.45 -3.81
CA LEU A 139 1.74 12.56 -4.79
C LEU A 139 1.54 13.99 -5.31
N GLY A 140 2.30 14.97 -4.80
CA GLY A 140 2.28 16.35 -5.27
C GLY A 140 0.98 17.08 -4.97
N LYS A 141 0.28 16.75 -3.88
CA LYS A 141 -0.98 17.38 -3.44
C LYS A 141 -0.68 18.45 -2.36
N PRO A 142 -0.61 19.76 -2.65
CA PRO A 142 -0.10 20.73 -1.69
C PRO A 142 -0.90 20.85 -0.39
N ASN A 143 -2.21 20.61 -0.45
CA ASN A 143 -3.12 20.63 0.69
C ASN A 143 -4.09 19.43 0.64
N PRO A 144 -3.61 18.19 0.90
CA PRO A 144 -4.37 16.96 0.70
C PRO A 144 -5.67 16.96 1.52
N ALA A 145 -6.81 16.72 0.87
CA ALA A 145 -8.07 16.54 1.56
C ALA A 145 -8.10 15.19 2.29
N VAL A 146 -8.21 15.22 3.61
CA VAL A 146 -8.21 14.03 4.48
C VAL A 146 -9.65 13.71 4.89
N GLY A 147 -10.14 12.53 4.52
CA GLY A 147 -11.44 12.00 4.94
C GLY A 147 -11.29 10.80 5.89
N LEU A 148 -12.23 10.64 6.80
CA LEU A 148 -12.32 9.49 7.71
C LEU A 148 -13.41 8.53 7.21
N LEU A 149 -13.05 7.28 6.90
CA LEU A 149 -14.00 6.28 6.46
C LEU A 149 -15.01 5.97 7.57
N SER A 150 -16.30 6.09 7.25
CA SER A 150 -17.42 5.88 8.15
C SER A 150 -18.62 5.29 7.41
N ILE A 151 -19.69 5.05 8.16
CA ILE A 151 -20.99 4.56 7.65
C ILE A 151 -21.95 5.70 7.25
N GLY A 152 -21.49 6.95 7.32
CA GLY A 152 -22.24 8.14 6.96
C GLY A 152 -21.38 9.40 7.09
N GLU A 153 -21.76 10.45 6.39
CA GLU A 153 -21.00 11.71 6.29
C GLU A 153 -21.14 12.59 7.55
N GLU A 154 -22.17 12.38 8.37
CA GLU A 154 -22.37 13.21 9.56
C GLU A 154 -21.35 12.87 10.66
N ALA A 155 -20.86 13.88 11.39
CA ALA A 155 -19.85 13.72 12.45
C ALA A 155 -20.32 12.81 13.62
N SER A 156 -21.63 12.59 13.75
CA SER A 156 -22.23 11.71 14.76
C SER A 156 -22.31 10.24 14.32
N LYS A 157 -22.01 9.92 13.06
CA LYS A 157 -22.06 8.55 12.53
C LYS A 157 -20.77 7.78 12.81
N GLY A 158 -20.93 6.47 12.91
CA GLY A 158 -19.87 5.53 13.23
C GLY A 158 -19.88 5.13 14.70
N THR A 159 -18.95 4.25 15.04
CA THR A 159 -18.70 3.80 16.42
C THR A 159 -18.07 4.93 17.24
N ASP A 160 -18.00 4.77 18.56
CA ASP A 160 -17.34 5.77 19.41
C ASP A 160 -15.85 5.94 19.05
N PHE A 161 -15.22 4.86 18.57
CA PHE A 161 -13.89 4.89 17.98
C PHE A 161 -13.79 5.86 16.78
N VAL A 162 -14.75 5.83 15.85
CA VAL A 162 -14.78 6.75 14.69
C VAL A 162 -15.06 8.18 15.15
N LYS A 163 -16.02 8.37 16.07
CA LYS A 163 -16.35 9.71 16.61
C LYS A 163 -15.17 10.36 17.34
N GLU A 164 -14.41 9.58 18.11
CA GLU A 164 -13.22 10.06 18.80
C GLU A 164 -12.12 10.43 17.80
N THR A 165 -11.87 9.57 16.81
CA THR A 165 -10.93 9.84 15.71
C THR A 165 -11.30 11.12 14.95
N HIS A 166 -12.58 11.30 14.62
CA HIS A 166 -13.09 12.51 13.98
C HIS A 166 -12.77 13.76 14.81
N LYS A 167 -13.02 13.73 16.13
CA LYS A 167 -12.70 14.85 17.01
C LYS A 167 -11.20 15.18 17.01
N MET A 168 -10.33 14.18 16.97
CA MET A 168 -8.88 14.38 16.91
C MET A 168 -8.44 14.99 15.58
N LEU A 169 -8.90 14.43 14.45
CA LEU A 169 -8.60 14.95 13.11
C LEU A 169 -9.11 16.38 12.93
N ASN A 170 -10.34 16.68 13.37
CA ASN A 170 -10.93 18.00 13.27
C ASN A 170 -10.23 19.08 14.13
N LYS A 171 -9.53 18.68 15.20
CA LYS A 171 -8.72 19.60 16.04
C LYS A 171 -7.29 19.79 15.53
N SER A 172 -6.92 19.09 14.47
CA SER A 172 -5.56 19.12 13.92
C SER A 172 -5.38 20.22 12.88
N GLN A 173 -4.17 20.34 12.33
CA GLN A 173 -3.87 21.23 11.22
C GLN A 173 -4.05 20.55 9.84
N LEU A 174 -4.55 19.32 9.81
CA LEU A 174 -4.87 18.64 8.55
C LEU A 174 -6.04 19.33 7.87
N ASN A 175 -6.06 19.29 6.53
CA ASN A 175 -7.24 19.63 5.75
C ASN A 175 -8.28 18.52 5.84
N PHE A 176 -8.85 18.36 7.04
CA PHE A 176 -9.83 17.33 7.35
C PHE A 176 -11.21 17.75 6.84
N ILE A 177 -11.76 16.98 5.90
CA ILE A 177 -13.04 17.27 5.24
C ILE A 177 -14.22 16.52 5.85
N GLY A 178 -14.01 15.80 6.95
CA GLY A 178 -15.04 15.08 7.69
C GLY A 178 -15.09 13.59 7.40
N ASN A 179 -16.23 12.98 7.74
CA ASN A 179 -16.49 11.58 7.45
C ASN A 179 -16.81 11.39 5.97
N MET A 180 -16.48 10.21 5.45
CA MET A 180 -16.81 9.79 4.09
C MET A 180 -17.29 8.35 4.06
N GLU A 181 -18.13 8.02 3.09
CA GLU A 181 -18.62 6.65 2.91
C GLU A 181 -17.78 5.89 1.88
N GLY A 182 -17.95 4.57 1.84
CA GLY A 182 -17.21 3.71 0.89
C GLY A 182 -17.43 4.08 -0.59
N ARG A 183 -18.57 4.68 -0.92
CA ARG A 183 -18.85 5.16 -2.30
C ARG A 183 -17.95 6.33 -2.71
N ASP A 184 -17.45 7.10 -1.75
CA ASP A 184 -16.70 8.33 -2.02
C ASP A 184 -15.22 8.05 -2.32
N ILE A 185 -14.72 6.85 -1.98
CA ILE A 185 -13.32 6.45 -2.11
C ILE A 185 -12.78 6.79 -3.50
N PHE A 186 -13.48 6.40 -4.58
CA PHE A 186 -12.99 6.58 -5.95
C PHE A 186 -13.42 7.89 -6.62
N THR A 187 -14.15 8.76 -5.93
CA THR A 187 -14.73 9.98 -6.54
C THR A 187 -13.71 11.10 -6.74
N GLY A 188 -12.59 11.06 -6.00
CA GLY A 188 -11.61 12.14 -5.95
C GLY A 188 -12.03 13.33 -5.09
N LYS A 189 -13.07 13.18 -4.24
CA LYS A 189 -13.41 14.14 -3.17
C LYS A 189 -12.31 14.24 -2.11
N CYS A 190 -11.60 13.14 -1.85
CA CYS A 190 -10.54 13.06 -0.85
C CYS A 190 -9.23 12.63 -1.51
N ASP A 191 -8.10 13.15 -1.03
CA ASP A 191 -6.77 12.69 -1.40
C ASP A 191 -6.26 11.60 -0.45
N VAL A 192 -6.72 11.63 0.81
CA VAL A 192 -6.37 10.67 1.85
C VAL A 192 -7.65 10.12 2.48
N VAL A 193 -7.75 8.79 2.55
CA VAL A 193 -8.81 8.05 3.24
C VAL A 193 -8.20 7.36 4.45
N VAL A 194 -8.57 7.82 5.64
CA VAL A 194 -8.15 7.22 6.91
C VAL A 194 -9.17 6.17 7.36
N CYS A 195 -8.70 4.98 7.72
CA CYS A 195 -9.52 3.88 8.24
C CYS A 195 -8.68 2.96 9.16
N ASP A 196 -9.36 2.10 9.89
CA ASP A 196 -8.71 0.97 10.55
C ASP A 196 -8.36 -0.14 9.56
N GLY A 197 -7.39 -0.98 9.90
CA GLY A 197 -6.91 -2.04 9.03
C GLY A 197 -7.92 -3.15 8.76
N PHE A 198 -8.99 -3.27 9.55
CA PHE A 198 -10.05 -4.24 9.27
C PHE A 198 -10.94 -3.72 8.12
N ALA A 199 -11.51 -2.52 8.27
CA ALA A 199 -12.33 -1.89 7.24
C ALA A 199 -11.54 -1.64 5.94
N GLY A 200 -10.30 -1.12 6.06
CA GLY A 200 -9.45 -0.83 4.91
C GLY A 200 -9.05 -2.08 4.13
N ASN A 201 -8.74 -3.20 4.81
CA ASN A 201 -8.40 -4.45 4.12
C ASN A 201 -9.61 -5.05 3.40
N ILE A 202 -10.80 -5.00 4.02
CA ILE A 202 -12.04 -5.43 3.35
C ILE A 202 -12.29 -4.57 2.11
N ALA A 203 -12.21 -3.25 2.23
CA ALA A 203 -12.41 -2.32 1.11
C ALA A 203 -11.40 -2.60 -0.03
N LEU A 204 -10.13 -2.79 0.30
CA LEU A 204 -9.09 -3.15 -0.67
C LEU A 204 -9.41 -4.46 -1.39
N LYS A 205 -9.73 -5.53 -0.64
CA LYS A 205 -9.98 -6.86 -1.22
C LYS A 205 -11.23 -6.90 -2.09
N ILE A 206 -12.29 -6.19 -1.70
CA ILE A 206 -13.49 -6.01 -2.53
C ILE A 206 -13.12 -5.29 -3.82
N THR A 207 -12.33 -4.22 -3.74
CA THR A 207 -11.91 -3.41 -4.90
C THR A 207 -11.09 -4.24 -5.87
N GLU A 208 -10.08 -4.98 -5.38
CA GLU A 208 -9.25 -5.87 -6.19
C GLU A 208 -10.10 -6.96 -6.88
N SER A 209 -11.00 -7.59 -6.13
CA SER A 209 -11.86 -8.66 -6.65
C SER A 209 -12.85 -8.14 -7.70
N LEU A 210 -13.44 -6.96 -7.46
CA LEU A 210 -14.36 -6.32 -8.39
C LEU A 210 -13.63 -5.91 -9.68
N ALA A 211 -12.46 -5.29 -9.58
CA ALA A 211 -11.64 -4.93 -10.74
C ALA A 211 -11.29 -6.17 -11.58
N GLY A 212 -10.91 -7.28 -10.94
CA GLY A 212 -10.66 -8.55 -11.60
C GLY A 212 -11.90 -9.13 -12.29
N ALA A 213 -13.06 -9.09 -11.61
CA ALA A 213 -14.32 -9.56 -12.17
C ALA A 213 -14.76 -8.73 -13.38
N VAL A 214 -14.71 -7.40 -13.28
CA VAL A 214 -15.04 -6.48 -14.39
C VAL A 214 -14.09 -6.71 -15.58
N SER A 215 -12.79 -6.83 -15.35
CA SER A 215 -11.81 -7.12 -16.40
C SER A 215 -12.10 -8.45 -17.09
N THR A 216 -12.47 -9.48 -16.33
CA THR A 216 -12.84 -10.80 -16.87
C THR A 216 -14.11 -10.74 -17.70
N LEU A 217 -15.15 -10.06 -17.22
CA LEU A 217 -16.41 -9.88 -17.94
C LEU A 217 -16.19 -9.08 -19.24
N LEU A 218 -15.44 -7.98 -19.18
CA LEU A 218 -15.11 -7.17 -20.36
C LEU A 218 -14.35 -8.00 -21.41
N LYS A 219 -13.32 -8.75 -21.01
CA LYS A 219 -12.58 -9.62 -21.93
C LYS A 219 -13.48 -10.69 -22.56
N ARG A 220 -14.38 -11.29 -21.77
CA ARG A 220 -15.33 -12.29 -22.26
C ARG A 220 -16.29 -11.71 -23.30
N GLU A 221 -16.91 -10.57 -23.01
CA GLU A 221 -17.88 -9.95 -23.93
C GLU A 221 -17.21 -9.38 -25.18
N LEU A 222 -16.02 -8.78 -25.05
CA LEU A 222 -15.26 -8.25 -26.18
C LEU A 222 -14.73 -9.36 -27.11
N SER A 223 -14.41 -10.54 -26.57
CA SER A 223 -13.91 -11.68 -27.35
C SER A 223 -15.01 -12.56 -27.98
N ARG A 224 -16.29 -12.26 -27.71
CA ARG A 224 -17.44 -13.12 -28.05
C ARG A 224 -17.61 -13.41 -29.54
N ASN A 225 -17.50 -12.41 -30.41
CA ASN A 225 -17.63 -12.59 -31.86
C ASN A 225 -16.77 -11.60 -32.67
N ILE A 226 -16.78 -11.72 -34.00
CA ILE A 226 -15.94 -10.89 -34.89
C ILE A 226 -16.26 -9.39 -34.72
N VAL A 227 -17.53 -9.04 -34.58
CA VAL A 227 -17.96 -7.64 -34.40
C VAL A 227 -17.43 -7.07 -33.10
N THR A 228 -17.55 -7.80 -31.98
CA THR A 228 -17.04 -7.35 -30.67
C THR A 228 -15.52 -7.28 -30.65
N LYS A 229 -14.83 -8.16 -31.37
CA LYS A 229 -13.37 -8.12 -31.52
C LYS A 229 -12.89 -6.88 -32.29
N VAL A 230 -13.58 -6.52 -33.38
CA VAL A 230 -13.31 -5.27 -34.09
C VAL A 230 -13.56 -4.07 -33.17
N GLY A 231 -14.67 -4.08 -32.42
CA GLY A 231 -14.95 -3.06 -31.41
C GLY A 231 -13.86 -2.96 -30.33
N ALA A 232 -13.31 -4.10 -29.88
CA ALA A 232 -12.21 -4.13 -28.93
C ALA A 232 -10.93 -3.49 -29.49
N VAL A 233 -10.62 -3.72 -30.76
CA VAL A 233 -9.48 -3.08 -31.44
C VAL A 233 -9.68 -1.56 -31.55
N LEU A 234 -10.89 -1.11 -31.89
CA LEU A 234 -11.21 0.32 -31.97
C LEU A 234 -11.09 1.02 -30.61
N CYS A 235 -11.51 0.37 -29.52
CA CYS A 235 -11.43 0.91 -28.17
C CYS A 235 -10.09 0.60 -27.46
N TRP A 236 -9.15 -0.09 -28.10
CA TRP A 236 -7.90 -0.53 -27.46
C TRP A 236 -7.06 0.63 -26.92
N SER A 237 -7.12 1.78 -27.58
CA SER A 237 -6.46 3.02 -27.16
C SER A 237 -7.00 3.59 -25.84
N THR A 238 -8.24 3.27 -25.46
CA THR A 238 -8.88 3.73 -24.22
C THR A 238 -8.45 2.93 -22.99
N PHE A 239 -7.96 1.70 -23.17
CA PHE A 239 -7.54 0.81 -22.08
C PHE A 239 -6.05 0.94 -21.73
N ARG A 240 -5.37 1.96 -22.27
CA ARG A 240 -3.92 2.15 -22.17
C ARG A 240 -3.54 3.17 -21.11
#